data_AF-A0A382XN25-F1
#
_entry.id   AF-A0A382XN25-F1
#
_cell.length_a   1.000
_cell.length_b   1.000
_cell.length_c   1.000
_cell.angle_alpha   90.00
_cell.angle_beta   90.00
_cell.angle_gamma   90.00
#
_symmetry.space_group_name_H-M   'P 1'
#
loop_
_entity.id
_entity.type
_entity.pdbx_description
1 polymer ?
#
loop_
_entity_poly.entity_id
_entity_poly.type
_entity_poly.pdbx_seq_one_letter_code
_entity_poly.pdbx_strand_id
1 'polypeptide(L)'
;ATSISSWINVFLHFYFIKKMDFHSFDSKFIYKFTRMLLSVVVMGIVLYLLLGFFSDKFNYNESWKFIYLFIIVIISLFSYLLISNFSGAFKFKDIKLK
;
A
#
# COMPACT_ATOMS: atom_id res chain seq x y z
N ALA A 1 -15.43 15.72 -0.57
CA ALA A 1 -15.81 15.96 0.84
C ALA A 1 -16.22 14.69 1.62
N THR A 2 -16.22 13.49 1.02
CA THR A 2 -16.60 12.22 1.70
C THR A 2 -15.41 11.42 2.26
N SER A 3 -14.21 11.54 1.69
CA SER A 3 -13.05 10.77 2.16
C SER A 3 -12.48 11.30 3.48
N ILE A 4 -12.42 12.63 3.66
CA ILE A 4 -11.92 13.26 4.89
C ILE A 4 -12.84 12.91 6.07
N SER A 5 -14.17 12.98 5.88
CA SER A 5 -15.12 12.65 6.95
C SER A 5 -15.06 11.17 7.33
N SER A 6 -14.83 10.26 6.38
CA SER A 6 -14.61 8.84 6.67
C SER A 6 -13.38 8.59 7.54
N TRP A 7 -12.25 9.25 7.25
CA TRP A 7 -11.04 9.13 8.08
C TRP A 7 -11.26 9.68 9.49
N ILE A 8 -11.91 10.84 9.62
CA ILE A 8 -12.28 11.43 10.92
C ILE A 8 -13.13 10.43 11.73
N ASN A 9 -14.09 9.77 11.09
CA ASN A 9 -14.93 8.78 11.74
C ASN A 9 -14.14 7.56 12.26
N VAL A 10 -13.17 7.06 11.47
CA VAL A 10 -12.27 5.97 11.89
C VAL A 10 -11.42 6.38 13.10
N PHE A 11 -10.86 7.59 13.10
CA PHE A 11 -10.08 8.10 14.23
C PHE A 11 -10.92 8.26 15.51
N LEU A 12 -12.17 8.74 15.38
CA LEU A 12 -13.11 8.80 16.50
C LEU A 12 -13.40 7.41 17.08
N HIS A 13 -13.71 6.43 16.23
CA HIS A 13 -13.95 5.06 16.66
C HIS A 13 -12.73 4.46 17.38
N PHE A 14 -11.53 4.66 16.82
CA PHE A 14 -10.28 4.22 17.44
C PHE A 14 -10.09 4.83 18.83
N TYR A 15 -10.38 6.12 18.99
CA TYR A 15 -10.30 6.82 20.27
C TYR A 15 -11.31 6.27 21.30
N PHE A 16 -12.58 6.07 20.90
CA PHE A 16 -13.61 5.55 21.80
C PHE A 16 -13.31 4.12 22.28
N ILE A 17 -12.86 3.24 21.39
CA ILE A 17 -12.49 1.86 21.74
C ILE A 17 -11.37 1.84 22.78
N LYS A 18 -10.36 2.69 22.60
CA LYS A 18 -9.24 2.81 23.55
C LYS A 18 -9.69 3.39 24.90
N LYS A 19 -10.59 4.38 24.89
CA LYS A 19 -11.11 5.02 26.11
C LYS A 19 -11.98 4.07 26.94
N MET A 20 -12.66 3.13 26.30
CA MET A 20 -13.57 2.18 26.95
C MET A 20 -12.89 0.83 27.29
N ASP A 21 -11.56 0.72 27.13
CA ASP A 21 -10.76 -0.49 27.39
C ASP A 21 -11.25 -1.78 26.69
N PHE A 22 -12.10 -1.64 25.65
CA PHE A 22 -12.66 -2.79 24.93
C PHE A 22 -11.60 -3.57 24.15
N HIS A 23 -10.51 -2.90 23.76
CA HIS A 23 -9.41 -3.54 23.06
C HIS A 23 -8.10 -2.79 23.27
N SER A 24 -7.06 -3.49 23.72
CA SER A 24 -5.70 -3.01 23.69
C SER A 24 -5.07 -3.37 22.34
N PHE A 25 -4.60 -2.35 21.61
CA PHE A 25 -3.81 -2.59 20.40
C PHE A 25 -2.49 -3.23 20.80
N ASP A 26 -2.34 -4.52 20.52
CA ASP A 26 -1.10 -5.25 20.78
C ASP A 26 0.06 -4.59 20.03
N SER A 27 1.24 -4.57 20.64
CA SER A 27 2.52 -4.26 20.01
C SER A 27 2.71 -4.95 18.65
N LYS A 28 2.16 -6.17 18.48
CA LYS A 28 2.15 -6.90 17.21
C LYS A 28 1.35 -6.19 16.11
N PHE A 29 0.25 -5.52 16.46
CA PHE A 29 -0.55 -4.74 15.49
C PHE A 29 0.25 -3.53 15.00
N ILE A 30 0.82 -2.75 15.92
CA ILE A 30 1.64 -1.57 15.58
C ILE A 30 2.84 -1.99 14.73
N TYR A 31 3.52 -3.06 15.13
CA TYR A 31 4.65 -3.62 14.38
C TYR A 31 4.26 -3.99 12.95
N LYS A 32 3.14 -4.70 12.75
CA LYS A 32 2.64 -5.06 11.41
C LYS A 32 2.21 -3.83 10.60
N PHE A 33 1.58 -2.84 11.24
CA PHE A 33 1.11 -1.62 10.58
C PHE A 33 2.28 -0.78 10.04
N THR A 34 3.30 -0.52 10.85
CA THR A 34 4.53 0.17 10.40
C THR A 34 5.19 -0.57 9.24
N ARG A 35 5.20 -1.89 9.30
CA ARG A 35 5.81 -2.75 8.27
C ARG A 35 5.03 -2.71 6.95
N MET A 36 3.71 -2.59 7.01
CA MET A 36 2.84 -2.33 5.86
C MET A 36 3.11 -0.96 5.25
N LEU A 37 3.21 0.10 6.08
CA LEU A 37 3.56 1.45 5.61
C LEU A 37 4.90 1.48 4.89
N LEU A 38 5.94 0.84 5.44
CA LEU A 38 7.24 0.73 4.78
C LEU A 38 7.13 0.06 3.41
N SER A 39 6.32 -1.00 3.28
CA SER A 39 6.12 -1.70 2.00
C SER A 39 5.44 -0.80 0.96
N VAL A 40 4.47 0.02 1.37
CA VAL A 40 3.81 1.01 0.51
C VAL A 40 4.77 2.12 0.09
N VAL A 41 5.61 2.61 1.00
CA VAL A 41 6.62 3.63 0.68
C VAL A 41 7.59 3.12 -0.39
N VAL A 42 8.13 1.90 -0.22
CA VAL A 42 9.05 1.33 -1.20
C VAL A 42 8.35 1.08 -2.55
N MET A 43 7.10 0.60 -2.56
CA MET A 43 6.29 0.52 -3.77
C MET A 43 6.17 1.88 -4.48
N GLY A 44 5.90 2.95 -3.72
CA GLY A 44 5.81 4.31 -4.24
C GLY A 44 7.12 4.80 -4.87
N ILE A 45 8.26 4.51 -4.24
CA ILE A 45 9.59 4.81 -4.78
C ILE A 45 9.81 4.06 -6.10
N VAL A 46 9.52 2.76 -6.14
CA VAL A 46 9.65 1.94 -7.36
C VAL A 46 8.79 2.48 -8.49
N LEU A 47 7.54 2.83 -8.20
CA LEU A 47 6.62 3.42 -9.18
C LEU A 47 7.14 4.76 -9.70
N TYR A 48 7.63 5.63 -8.82
CA TYR A 48 8.22 6.92 -9.21
C TYR A 48 9.43 6.74 -10.13
N LEU A 49 10.34 5.83 -9.79
CA LEU A 49 11.51 5.53 -10.60
C LEU A 49 11.13 4.96 -11.98
N LEU A 50 10.15 4.05 -12.02
CA LEU A 50 9.63 3.50 -13.28
C LEU A 50 8.98 4.57 -14.16
N LEU A 51 8.17 5.46 -13.57
CA LEU A 51 7.58 6.57 -14.32
C LEU A 51 8.64 7.53 -14.86
N GLY A 52 9.69 7.80 -14.08
CA GLY A 52 10.84 8.59 -14.52
C GLY A 52 11.61 7.92 -15.66
N PHE A 53 11.85 6.61 -15.58
CA PHE A 53 12.56 5.86 -16.63
C PHE A 53 11.77 5.78 -17.95
N PHE A 54 10.44 5.66 -17.87
CA PHE A 54 9.55 5.60 -19.03
C PHE A 54 8.99 6.97 -19.44
N SER A 55 9.51 8.08 -18.90
CA SER A 55 8.99 9.43 -19.16
C SER A 55 8.89 9.75 -20.65
N ASP A 56 9.91 9.35 -21.41
CA ASP A 56 10.03 9.61 -22.84
C ASP A 56 8.99 8.84 -23.68
N LYS A 57 8.48 7.73 -23.13
CA LYS A 57 7.44 6.89 -23.74
C LYS A 57 6.02 7.42 -23.49
N PHE A 58 5.86 8.47 -22.68
CA PHE A 58 4.57 9.09 -22.39
C PHE A 58 4.23 10.28 -23.28
N ASN A 59 5.09 10.59 -24.26
CA ASN A 59 4.84 11.62 -25.25
C ASN A 59 3.54 11.36 -26.03
N TYR A 60 2.85 12.45 -26.38
CA TYR A 60 1.44 12.45 -26.80
C TYR A 60 1.15 11.65 -28.09
N ASN A 61 2.18 11.34 -28.87
CA ASN A 61 2.06 10.66 -30.16
C ASN A 61 2.28 9.13 -30.08
N GLU A 62 2.51 8.58 -28.89
CA GLU A 62 2.79 7.16 -28.68
C GLU A 62 1.49 6.39 -28.37
N SER A 63 0.94 5.70 -29.37
CA SER A 63 -0.26 4.85 -29.23
C SER A 63 -0.13 3.75 -28.17
N TRP A 64 1.10 3.38 -27.80
CA TRP A 64 1.40 2.31 -26.84
C TRP A 64 1.49 2.77 -25.38
N LYS A 65 1.26 4.06 -25.09
CA LYS A 65 1.34 4.66 -23.75
C LYS A 65 0.57 3.88 -22.67
N PHE A 66 -0.65 3.43 -23.00
CA PHE A 66 -1.48 2.66 -22.07
C PHE A 66 -0.82 1.34 -21.66
N ILE A 67 -0.14 0.66 -22.60
CA ILE A 67 0.53 -0.61 -22.35
C ILE A 67 1.73 -0.40 -21.43
N TYR A 68 2.52 0.66 -21.63
CA TYR A 68 3.62 1.01 -20.73
C TYR A 68 3.13 1.32 -19.31
N LEU A 69 2.05 2.09 -19.17
CA LEU A 69 1.45 2.36 -17.86
C LEU A 69 0.97 1.08 -17.19
N PHE A 70 0.33 0.17 -17.93
CA PHE A 70 -0.16 -1.09 -17.40
C PHE A 70 0.99 -1.97 -16.87
N ILE A 71 2.09 -2.05 -17.63
CA ILE A 71 3.30 -2.77 -17.21
C ILE A 71 3.88 -2.17 -15.92
N ILE A 72 3.97 -0.84 -15.83
CA ILE A 72 4.48 -0.15 -14.64
C ILE A 72 3.61 -0.43 -13.42
N VAL A 73 2.29 -0.40 -13.58
CA VAL A 73 1.35 -0.72 -12.50
C VAL A 73 1.54 -2.18 -12.04
N ILE A 74 1.65 -3.14 -12.98
CA ILE A 74 1.89 -4.56 -12.63
C ILE A 74 3.21 -4.72 -11.87
N ILE A 75 4.30 -4.12 -12.35
CA ILE A 75 5.62 -4.22 -11.71
C ILE A 75 5.59 -3.59 -10.32
N SER A 76 4.96 -2.42 -10.16
CA SER A 76 4.82 -1.76 -8.86
C SER A 76 4.02 -2.62 -7.87
N LEU A 77 2.95 -3.26 -8.33
CA LEU A 77 2.12 -4.15 -7.52
C LEU A 77 2.90 -5.41 -7.13
N PHE A 78 3.67 -5.98 -8.05
CA PHE A 78 4.54 -7.11 -7.75
C PHE A 78 5.64 -6.76 -6.76
N SER A 79 6.24 -5.57 -6.88
CA SER A 79 7.20 -5.03 -5.90
C SER A 79 6.57 -4.97 -4.51
N TYR A 80 5.37 -4.41 -4.38
CA TYR A 80 4.64 -4.39 -3.10
C TYR A 80 4.46 -5.79 -2.52
N LEU A 81 4.04 -6.78 -3.33
CA LEU A 81 3.85 -8.15 -2.86
C LEU A 81 5.16 -8.78 -2.38
N LEU A 82 6.27 -8.57 -3.10
CA LEU A 82 7.59 -9.06 -2.69
C LEU A 82 8.05 -8.43 -1.38
N ILE A 83 7.96 -7.10 -1.28
CA ILE A 83 8.43 -6.35 -0.10
C ILE A 83 7.55 -6.66 1.10
N SER A 84 6.23 -6.73 0.92
CA SER A 84 5.29 -7.08 1.99
C SER A 84 5.51 -8.51 2.51
N ASN A 85 5.91 -9.43 1.63
CA ASN A 85 6.27 -10.80 2.02
C ASN A 85 7.62 -10.88 2.73
N PHE A 86 8.66 -10.19 2.23
CA PHE A 86 9.97 -10.12 2.90
C PHE A 86 9.89 -9.40 4.24
N SER A 87 9.22 -8.26 4.20
CA SER A 87 8.78 -7.51 5.34
C SER A 87 7.57 -8.18 6.01
N GLY A 88 7.33 -9.49 5.88
CA GLY A 88 6.39 -10.33 6.66
C GLY A 88 5.16 -9.64 7.28
N ALA A 89 4.61 -8.65 6.58
CA ALA A 89 3.43 -7.89 6.91
C ALA A 89 2.23 -8.71 6.43
N PHE A 90 2.45 -9.40 5.31
CA PHE A 90 1.66 -10.54 4.83
C PHE A 90 2.60 -11.71 4.59
N LYS A 91 2.43 -12.82 5.32
CA LYS A 91 2.98 -14.11 4.86
C LYS A 91 1.94 -14.73 3.95
N PHE A 92 2.32 -15.16 2.74
CA PHE A 92 1.40 -15.95 1.89
C PHE A 92 0.84 -17.18 2.61
N LYS A 93 1.58 -17.73 3.59
CA LYS A 93 1.12 -18.82 4.48
C LYS A 93 0.01 -18.44 5.46
N ASP A 94 -0.15 -17.15 5.80
CA ASP A 94 -1.21 -16.68 6.70
C ASP A 94 -2.53 -16.49 5.94
N ILE A 95 -2.49 -16.46 4.60
CA ILE A 95 -3.68 -16.51 3.76
C ILE A 95 -4.16 -17.96 3.75
N LYS A 96 -4.95 -18.34 4.74
CA LYS A 96 -5.81 -19.53 4.65
C LYS A 96 -6.88 -19.24 3.59
N LEU A 97 -6.55 -19.49 2.33
CA LEU A 97 -7.56 -19.75 1.30
C LEU A 97 -8.21 -21.08 1.68
N LYS A 98 -9.42 -21.00 2.25
CA LYS A 98 -10.27 -22.16 2.47
C LYS A 98 -11.12 -22.37 1.22
#